data_AF-A0A955L202-F1
#
_entry.id   AF-A0A955L202-F1
#
_cell.length_a   1.000
_cell.length_b   1.000
_cell.length_c   1.000
_cell.angle_alpha   90.00
_cell.angle_beta   90.00
_cell.angle_gamma   90.00
#
_symmetry.space_group_name_H-M   'P 1'
#
loop_
_entity.id
_entity.type
_entity.pdbx_description
1 polymer ?
#
loop_
_entity_poly.entity_id
_entity_poly.type
_entity_poly.pdbx_seq_one_letter_code
_entity_poly.pdbx_strand_id
1 'polypeptide(L)'
;MSTKFFTNNNENTVFEKFKGILEQMKDIYAFHAVVGYFRSSGYFALQEYLKEIKDIKILVGINVDQMFADAQRKGLLYFGDEEKTKEEFLKWFIKDLQEAKYSEKVEQGILDFIQDLIDGRIEV
;
A
#
# COMPACT_ATOMS: atom_id res chain seq x y z
N MET A 1 -21.27 -24.08 6.91
CA MET A 1 -21.00 -23.30 5.68
C MET A 1 -19.63 -22.65 5.84
N SER A 2 -18.71 -22.84 4.89
CA SER A 2 -17.42 -22.12 4.88
C SER A 2 -17.71 -20.66 4.51
N THR A 3 -17.60 -19.75 5.46
CA THR A 3 -17.68 -18.32 5.20
C THR A 3 -16.32 -17.86 4.68
N LYS A 4 -16.29 -17.16 3.55
CA LYS A 4 -15.05 -16.57 2.98
C LYS A 4 -14.68 -15.23 3.63
N PHE A 5 -15.18 -14.98 4.84
CA PHE A 5 -14.98 -13.73 5.57
C PHE A 5 -13.84 -13.91 6.57
N PHE A 6 -12.85 -13.04 6.48
CA PHE A 6 -11.72 -12.98 7.40
C PHE A 6 -12.01 -11.92 8.46
N THR A 7 -12.16 -12.35 9.70
CA THR A 7 -12.54 -11.47 10.82
C THR A 7 -11.35 -11.07 11.68
N ASN A 8 -10.13 -11.49 11.31
CA ASN A 8 -8.90 -11.32 12.08
C ASN A 8 -8.99 -11.91 13.50
N ASN A 9 -9.76 -12.99 13.66
CA ASN A 9 -9.84 -13.75 14.90
C ASN A 9 -9.11 -15.08 14.75
N ASN A 10 -8.30 -15.43 15.75
CA ASN A 10 -7.47 -16.64 15.78
C ASN A 10 -6.60 -16.74 14.51
N GLU A 11 -6.60 -17.88 13.84
CA GLU A 11 -5.81 -18.15 12.63
C GLU A 11 -6.50 -17.64 11.34
N ASN A 12 -7.76 -17.19 11.41
CA ASN A 12 -8.51 -16.69 10.24
C ASN A 12 -8.28 -15.19 10.01
N THR A 13 -7.02 -14.82 9.78
CA THR A 13 -6.63 -13.44 9.48
C THR A 13 -6.54 -13.18 7.98
N VAL A 14 -6.74 -11.92 7.59
CA VAL A 14 -6.49 -11.47 6.22
C VAL A 14 -5.02 -11.70 5.84
N PHE A 15 -4.11 -11.49 6.78
CA PHE A 15 -2.68 -11.68 6.59
C PHE A 15 -2.33 -13.14 6.22
N GLU A 16 -2.80 -14.11 7.01
CA GLU A 16 -2.56 -15.54 6.73
C GLU A 16 -3.14 -15.96 5.37
N LYS A 17 -4.24 -15.33 4.95
CA LYS A 17 -4.80 -15.56 3.62
C LYS A 17 -3.86 -15.07 2.51
N PHE A 18 -3.36 -13.84 2.62
CA PHE A 18 -2.41 -13.30 1.64
C PHE A 18 -1.15 -14.13 1.60
N LYS A 19 -0.57 -14.46 2.76
CA LYS A 19 0.58 -15.35 2.87
C LYS A 19 0.34 -16.67 2.14
N GLY A 20 -0.76 -17.36 2.46
CA GLY A 20 -1.09 -18.63 1.83
C GLY A 20 -1.31 -18.52 0.31
N ILE A 21 -1.86 -17.41 -0.20
CA ILE A 21 -1.97 -17.20 -1.65
C ILE A 21 -0.58 -17.02 -2.27
N LEU A 22 0.24 -16.12 -1.71
CA LEU A 22 1.55 -15.77 -2.24
C LEU A 22 2.53 -16.95 -2.19
N GLU A 23 2.45 -17.82 -1.18
CA GLU A 23 3.31 -19.00 -1.06
C GLU A 23 2.84 -20.18 -1.93
N GLN A 24 1.53 -20.38 -2.07
CA GLN A 24 0.98 -21.60 -2.69
C GLN A 24 0.62 -21.42 -4.17
N MET A 25 0.28 -20.19 -4.59
CA MET A 25 -0.03 -19.91 -5.99
C MET A 25 1.27 -19.65 -6.74
N LYS A 26 1.72 -20.65 -7.49
CA LYS A 26 2.93 -20.53 -8.31
C LYS A 26 2.69 -19.56 -9.47
N ASP A 27 3.77 -18.90 -9.87
CA ASP A 27 3.81 -18.05 -11.08
C ASP A 27 2.89 -16.82 -11.03
N ILE A 28 2.70 -16.21 -9.86
CA ILE A 28 2.03 -14.90 -9.77
C ILE A 28 2.88 -13.87 -10.53
N TYR A 29 2.31 -13.35 -11.61
CA TYR A 29 2.97 -12.32 -12.42
C TYR A 29 2.90 -10.94 -11.78
N ALA A 30 1.71 -10.57 -11.26
CA ALA A 30 1.44 -9.23 -10.77
C ALA A 30 0.66 -9.22 -9.45
N PHE A 31 1.00 -8.25 -8.61
CA PHE A 31 0.24 -7.85 -7.43
C PHE A 31 -0.27 -6.42 -7.62
N HIS A 32 -1.55 -6.29 -7.92
CA HIS A 32 -2.22 -4.98 -8.04
C HIS A 32 -3.19 -4.78 -6.89
N ALA A 33 -3.06 -3.65 -6.20
CA ALA A 33 -3.91 -3.30 -5.08
C ALA A 33 -4.53 -1.91 -5.28
N VAL A 34 -5.81 -1.77 -4.91
CA VAL A 34 -6.48 -0.48 -4.80
C VAL A 34 -6.85 -0.30 -3.33
N VAL A 35 -6.27 0.71 -2.69
CA VAL A 35 -6.41 0.93 -1.25
C VAL A 35 -6.90 2.33 -0.96
N GLY A 36 -7.88 2.45 -0.07
CA GLY A 36 -8.34 3.76 0.42
C GLY A 36 -7.31 4.40 1.37
N TYR A 37 -6.66 3.56 2.19
CA TYR A 37 -5.57 3.97 3.06
C TYR A 37 -4.42 3.01 2.87
N PHE A 38 -3.27 3.53 2.48
CA PHE A 38 -2.02 2.81 2.59
C PHE A 38 -1.57 2.88 4.06
N ARG A 39 -0.97 1.83 4.61
CA ARG A 39 -0.24 1.89 5.88
C ARG A 39 1.04 1.14 5.62
N SER A 40 2.15 1.83 5.78
CA SER A 40 3.47 1.32 5.44
C SER A 40 3.76 -0.01 6.15
N SER A 41 3.43 -0.07 7.44
CA SER A 41 3.51 -1.27 8.28
C SER A 41 2.79 -2.51 7.72
N GLY A 42 1.65 -2.35 7.05
CA GLY A 42 0.93 -3.46 6.43
C GLY A 42 1.65 -4.02 5.21
N TYR A 43 2.25 -3.14 4.41
CA TYR A 43 3.05 -3.54 3.26
C TYR A 43 4.33 -4.27 3.68
N PHE A 44 5.04 -3.77 4.70
CA PHE A 44 6.27 -4.40 5.20
C PHE A 44 6.06 -5.82 5.69
N ALA A 45 4.88 -6.11 6.26
CA ALA A 45 4.52 -7.46 6.67
C ALA A 45 4.40 -8.43 5.47
N LEU A 46 3.98 -7.94 4.31
CA LEU A 46 3.80 -8.72 3.08
C LEU A 46 5.05 -8.76 2.20
N GLN A 47 5.96 -7.80 2.36
CA GLN A 47 7.10 -7.58 1.46
C GLN A 47 7.96 -8.82 1.20
N GLU A 48 8.23 -9.62 2.24
CA GLU A 48 8.97 -10.89 2.13
C GLU A 48 8.34 -11.84 1.09
N TYR A 49 7.00 -11.88 1.04
CA TYR A 49 6.24 -12.76 0.17
C TYR A 49 6.04 -12.20 -1.24
N LEU A 50 6.34 -10.91 -1.45
CA LEU A 50 6.23 -10.25 -2.74
C LEU A 50 7.54 -10.27 -3.54
N LYS A 51 8.64 -10.79 -2.97
CA LYS A 51 10.00 -10.79 -3.56
C LYS A 51 10.07 -11.31 -4.99
N GLU A 52 9.36 -12.39 -5.26
CA GLU A 52 9.37 -13.07 -6.57
C GLU A 52 8.37 -12.47 -7.58
N ILE A 53 7.52 -11.53 -7.17
CA ILE A 53 6.53 -10.90 -8.04
C ILE A 53 7.20 -9.82 -8.89
N LYS A 54 6.91 -9.86 -10.19
CA LYS A 54 7.56 -9.00 -11.20
C LYS A 54 6.93 -7.63 -11.31
N ASP A 55 5.62 -7.53 -11.09
CA ASP A 55 4.87 -6.29 -11.26
C ASP A 55 4.04 -6.00 -10.01
N ILE A 56 4.41 -4.94 -9.29
CA ILE A 56 3.73 -4.54 -8.05
C ILE A 56 3.22 -3.11 -8.24
N LYS A 57 1.89 -2.95 -8.21
CA LYS A 57 1.23 -1.64 -8.37
C LYS A 57 0.20 -1.41 -7.30
N ILE A 58 0.25 -0.26 -6.64
CA ILE A 58 -0.61 0.06 -5.52
C ILE A 58 -1.26 1.42 -5.78
N LEU A 59 -2.52 1.42 -6.21
CA LEU A 59 -3.27 2.66 -6.36
C LEU A 59 -3.80 3.11 -4.99
N VAL A 60 -3.34 4.28 -4.53
CA VAL A 60 -3.71 4.82 -3.22
C VAL A 60 -4.67 6.01 -3.35
N GLY A 61 -5.86 5.87 -2.76
CA GLY A 61 -6.89 6.92 -2.74
C GLY A 61 -6.74 7.94 -1.60
N ILE A 62 -5.55 8.54 -1.40
CA ILE A 62 -5.34 9.53 -0.32
C ILE A 62 -6.02 10.85 -0.66
N ASN A 63 -6.89 11.35 0.25
CA ASN A 63 -7.45 12.71 0.30
C ASN A 63 -8.05 13.23 -1.02
N VAL A 64 -8.43 12.34 -1.94
CA VAL A 64 -8.96 12.70 -3.26
C VAL A 64 -10.21 13.58 -3.11
N ASP A 65 -11.03 13.29 -2.09
CA ASP A 65 -12.24 14.05 -1.77
C ASP A 65 -11.96 15.53 -1.47
N GLN A 66 -10.91 15.82 -0.69
CA GLN A 66 -10.54 17.21 -0.36
C GLN A 66 -10.04 17.96 -1.59
N MET A 67 -9.22 17.32 -2.41
CA MET A 67 -8.71 17.90 -3.65
C MET A 67 -9.85 18.20 -4.64
N PHE A 68 -10.80 17.27 -4.75
CA PHE A 68 -11.99 17.44 -5.58
C PHE A 68 -12.89 18.57 -5.07
N ALA A 69 -13.12 18.62 -3.75
CA ALA A 69 -13.93 19.66 -3.11
C ALA A 69 -13.30 21.05 -3.29
N ASP A 70 -11.97 21.17 -3.20
CA ASP A 70 -11.26 22.42 -3.45
C ASP A 70 -11.38 22.91 -4.89
N ALA A 71 -11.23 22.00 -5.86
CA ALA A 71 -11.38 22.33 -7.28
C ALA A 71 -12.82 22.79 -7.60
N GLN A 72 -13.82 22.05 -7.11
CA GLN A 72 -15.23 22.41 -7.20
C GLN A 72 -15.52 23.78 -6.60
N ARG A 73 -15.01 24.07 -5.39
CA ARG A 73 -15.16 25.39 -4.74
C ARG A 73 -14.56 26.52 -5.57
N LYS A 74 -13.53 26.25 -6.36
CA LYS A 74 -12.89 27.21 -7.28
C LYS A 74 -13.56 27.26 -8.66
N GLY A 75 -14.61 26.48 -8.90
CA GLY A 75 -15.28 26.38 -10.20
C GLY A 75 -14.44 25.67 -11.28
N LEU A 76 -13.45 24.87 -10.87
CA LEU A 76 -12.53 24.17 -11.76
C LEU A 76 -12.88 22.68 -11.83
N LEU A 77 -12.69 22.08 -13.01
CA LEU A 77 -12.66 20.63 -13.14
C LEU A 77 -11.29 20.13 -12.63
N TYR A 78 -11.29 19.15 -11.73
CA TYR A 78 -10.05 18.55 -11.25
C TYR A 78 -9.53 17.54 -12.28
N PHE A 79 -8.43 17.87 -12.95
CA PHE A 79 -7.79 17.01 -13.95
C PHE A 79 -6.71 16.09 -13.37
N GLY A 80 -6.50 16.12 -12.05
CA GLY A 80 -5.31 15.52 -11.43
C GLY A 80 -4.12 16.47 -11.47
N ASP A 81 -3.27 16.39 -10.46
CA ASP A 81 -2.02 17.13 -10.35
C ASP A 81 -0.98 16.16 -9.80
N GLU A 82 -0.21 15.54 -10.68
CA GLU A 82 0.72 14.46 -10.34
C GLU A 82 1.78 14.91 -9.34
N GLU A 83 2.35 16.11 -9.53
CA GLU A 83 3.35 16.67 -8.60
C GLU A 83 2.74 16.88 -7.22
N LYS A 84 1.58 17.53 -7.16
CA LYS A 84 0.91 17.76 -5.87
C LYS A 84 0.45 16.47 -5.20
N THR A 85 -0.06 15.50 -5.96
CA THR A 85 -0.45 14.18 -5.43
C THR A 85 0.77 13.46 -4.86
N LYS A 86 1.91 13.50 -5.54
CA LYS A 86 3.17 12.93 -5.05
C LYS A 86 3.66 13.61 -3.77
N GLU A 87 3.62 14.94 -3.71
CA GLU A 87 4.00 15.68 -2.49
C GLU A 87 3.10 15.34 -1.29
N GLU A 88 1.78 15.30 -1.49
CA GLU A 88 0.83 14.95 -0.43
C GLU A 88 1.00 13.50 0.03
N PHE A 89 1.24 12.57 -0.91
CA PHE A 89 1.59 11.20 -0.58
C PHE A 89 2.86 11.13 0.29
N LEU A 90 3.94 11.83 -0.10
CA LEU A 90 5.20 11.81 0.66
C LEU A 90 5.04 12.41 2.06
N LYS A 91 4.33 13.54 2.20
CA LYS A 91 4.03 14.13 3.52
C LYS A 91 3.26 13.16 4.41
N TRP A 92 2.25 12.52 3.83
CA TRP A 92 1.46 11.52 4.53
C TRP A 92 2.30 10.29 4.91
N PHE A 93 3.15 9.81 4.01
CA PHE A 93 4.01 8.65 4.23
C PHE A 93 5.02 8.92 5.34
N ILE A 94 5.69 10.07 5.34
CA ILE A 94 6.60 10.49 6.42
C ILE A 94 5.87 10.50 7.77
N LYS A 95 4.64 11.02 7.81
CA LYS A 95 3.83 11.02 9.03
C LYS A 95 3.47 9.60 9.48
N ASP A 96 3.09 8.72 8.56
CA ASP A 96 2.79 7.31 8.86
C ASP A 96 4.01 6.59 9.46
N LEU A 97 5.21 6.85 8.93
CA LEU A 97 6.46 6.32 9.47
C LEU A 97 6.75 6.83 10.90
N GLN A 98 6.50 8.10 11.17
CA GLN A 98 6.69 8.69 12.50
C GLN A 98 5.73 8.13 13.55
N GLU A 99 4.50 7.79 13.14
CA GLU A 99 3.47 7.21 14.02
C GLU A 99 3.58 5.68 14.14
N ALA A 100 4.36 5.03 13.27
CA ALA A 100 4.53 3.58 13.27
C ALA A 100 5.27 3.10 14.53
N LYS A 101 4.87 1.93 15.03
CA LYS A 101 5.57 1.29 16.15
C LYS A 101 6.97 0.86 15.69
N TYR A 102 8.00 1.39 16.35
CA TYR A 102 9.38 1.04 16.06
C TYR A 102 9.67 -0.44 16.38
N SER A 103 10.25 -1.14 15.41
CA SER A 103 10.89 -2.44 15.56
C SER A 103 11.89 -2.62 14.42
N GLU A 104 12.92 -3.44 14.63
CA GLU A 104 13.92 -3.76 13.60
C GLU A 104 13.26 -4.24 12.29
N LYS A 105 12.24 -5.10 12.40
CA LYS A 105 11.50 -5.60 11.23
C LYS A 105 10.77 -4.48 10.47
N VAL A 106 10.21 -3.51 11.19
CA VAL A 106 9.52 -2.37 10.57
C VAL A 106 10.55 -1.47 9.90
N GLU A 107 11.66 -1.14 10.56
CA GLU A 107 12.73 -0.31 9.99
C GLU A 107 13.32 -0.93 8.71
N GLN A 108 13.64 -2.22 8.74
CA GLN A 108 14.13 -2.92 7.56
C GLN A 108 13.11 -2.88 6.41
N GLY A 109 11.82 -3.10 6.70
CA GLY A 109 10.76 -3.01 5.69
C GLY A 109 10.63 -1.61 5.08
N ILE A 110 10.83 -0.55 5.88
CA ILE A 110 10.84 0.83 5.39
C ILE A 110 11.98 1.02 4.38
N LEU A 111 13.19 0.60 4.74
CA LEU A 111 14.37 0.73 3.87
C LEU A 111 14.19 -0.06 2.58
N ASP A 112 13.75 -1.31 2.68
CA ASP A 112 13.51 -2.16 1.51
C ASP A 112 12.42 -1.56 0.61
N PHE A 113 11.36 -0.98 1.18
CA PHE A 113 10.29 -0.33 0.39
C PHE A 113 10.78 0.92 -0.34
N ILE A 114 11.59 1.76 0.33
CA ILE A 114 12.20 2.93 -0.32
C ILE A 114 13.08 2.47 -1.48
N GLN A 115 13.87 1.41 -1.27
CA GLN A 115 14.72 0.86 -2.32
C GLN A 115 13.88 0.30 -3.48
N ASP A 116 12.82 -0.46 -3.19
CA ASP A 116 11.90 -1.01 -4.18
C ASP A 116 11.20 0.10 -5.01
N LEU A 117 10.88 1.25 -4.41
CA LEU A 117 10.36 2.43 -5.11
C LEU A 117 11.42 3.07 -6.03
N ILE A 118 12.67 3.19 -5.55
CA ILE A 118 13.78 3.76 -6.34
C ILE A 118 14.10 2.88 -7.54
N ASP A 119 14.10 1.56 -7.34
CA ASP A 119 14.40 0.58 -8.38
C ASP A 119 13.24 0.40 -9.38
N GLY A 120 12.10 1.06 -9.15
CA GLY A 120 10.90 0.95 -9.99
C GLY A 120 10.23 -0.42 -9.90
N ARG A 121 10.55 -1.19 -8.85
CA ARG A 121 9.95 -2.50 -8.59
C ARG A 121 8.52 -2.37 -8.06
N ILE A 122 8.23 -1.27 -7.37
CA ILE A 122 6.89 -0.90 -6.92
C ILE A 122 6.51 0.44 -7.53
N GLU A 123 5.28 0.52 -8.04
CA GLU A 123 4.63 1.78 -8.40
C GLU A 123 3.48 2.06 -7.42
N VAL A 124 3.44 3.28 -6.88
CA VAL A 124 2.40 3.75 -5.94
C VAL A 124 1.79 5.05 -6.44
#